data_AF-A0A5E6NKT9-F1
#
_entry.id   AF-A0A5E6NKT9-F1
#
_cell.length_a   1.000
_cell.length_b   1.000
_cell.length_c   1.000
_cell.angle_alpha   90.00
_cell.angle_beta   90.00
_cell.angle_gamma   90.00
#
_symmetry.space_group_name_H-M   'P 1'
#
loop_
_entity.id
_entity.type
_entity.pdbx_description
1 polymer ?
#
loop_
_entity_poly.entity_id
_entity_poly.type
_entity_poly.pdbx_seq_one_letter_code
_entity_poly.pdbx_strand_id
1 'polypeptide(L)'
;MDNVTQRQNHISGLSEGFTYDALDRLTQSSTTGKIDDVDYNYAVSYQYDINGNILNKSDVGDYSYNSVNSTHPHTPNSIAGSSSNTAAKQSLHLRCQRQHDQKWQ
;
A
#
# COMPACT_ATOMS: atom_id res chain seq x y z
N MET A 1 -4.94 18.37 12.20
CA MET A 1 -5.70 17.12 12.05
C MET A 1 -4.66 16.02 12.04
N ASP A 2 -4.88 14.95 12.78
CA ASP A 2 -3.83 13.95 13.00
C ASP A 2 -4.05 12.76 12.07
N ASN A 3 -2.98 12.32 11.40
CA ASN A 3 -3.04 11.14 10.53
C ASN A 3 -3.15 9.86 11.36
N VAL A 4 -3.87 8.87 10.82
CA VAL A 4 -4.00 7.54 11.46
C VAL A 4 -2.68 6.79 11.34
N THR A 5 -1.98 6.56 12.45
CA THR A 5 -0.71 5.81 12.44
C THR A 5 -0.87 4.31 12.65
N GLN A 6 -2.02 3.88 13.20
CA GLN A 6 -2.31 2.47 13.43
C GLN A 6 -3.82 2.17 13.35
N ARG A 7 -4.15 0.97 12.85
CA ARG A 7 -5.50 0.40 12.94
C ARG A 7 -5.41 -1.05 13.42
N GLN A 8 -6.33 -1.49 14.27
CA GLN A 8 -6.40 -2.87 14.71
C GLN A 8 -7.75 -3.48 14.34
N ASN A 9 -7.69 -4.68 13.75
CA ASN A 9 -8.85 -5.50 13.49
C ASN A 9 -8.96 -6.59 14.58
N HIS A 10 -9.81 -6.34 15.57
CA HIS A 10 -10.01 -7.28 16.68
C HIS A 10 -10.70 -8.59 16.31
N ILE A 11 -11.29 -8.71 15.11
CA ILE A 11 -11.94 -9.97 14.67
C ILE A 11 -10.91 -10.88 14.00
N SER A 12 -10.05 -10.34 13.12
CA SER A 12 -9.01 -11.14 12.47
C SER A 12 -7.70 -11.19 13.26
N GLY A 13 -7.52 -10.34 14.27
CA GLY A 13 -6.25 -10.20 15.00
C GLY A 13 -5.16 -9.49 14.21
N LEU A 14 -5.48 -8.89 13.05
CA LEU A 14 -4.54 -8.14 12.22
C LEU A 14 -4.37 -6.71 12.73
N SER A 15 -3.16 -6.17 12.64
CA SER A 15 -2.85 -4.77 12.88
C SER A 15 -2.22 -4.15 11.64
N GLU A 16 -2.67 -2.96 11.30
CA GLU A 16 -2.13 -2.12 10.24
C GLU A 16 -1.37 -0.94 10.83
N GLY A 17 -0.22 -0.59 10.24
CA GLY A 17 0.57 0.57 10.60
C GLY A 17 0.82 1.46 9.39
N PHE A 18 0.88 2.77 9.61
CA PHE A 18 1.01 3.79 8.58
C PHE A 18 2.06 4.83 8.97
N THR A 19 2.94 5.19 8.04
CA THR A 19 3.91 6.29 8.23
C THR A 19 3.68 7.37 7.19
N TYR A 20 3.96 8.62 7.57
CA TYR A 20 3.72 9.78 6.74
C TYR A 20 4.99 10.62 6.61
N ASP A 21 5.11 11.36 5.51
CA ASP A 21 6.11 12.42 5.39
C ASP A 21 5.61 13.73 6.02
N ALA A 22 6.44 14.77 5.96
CA ALA A 22 6.11 16.11 6.49
C ALA A 22 4.95 16.81 5.75
N LEU A 23 4.49 16.25 4.62
CA LEU A 23 3.34 16.74 3.84
C LEU A 23 2.09 15.86 4.05
N ASP A 24 2.07 15.05 5.11
CA ASP A 24 0.97 14.13 5.44
C ASP A 24 0.69 13.07 4.36
N ARG A 25 1.67 12.75 3.51
CA ARG A 25 1.54 11.71 2.48
C ARG A 25 2.03 10.38 3.01
N LEU A 26 1.30 9.30 2.72
CA LEU A 26 1.61 7.94 3.18
C LEU A 26 2.89 7.40 2.54
N THR A 27 3.95 7.18 3.33
CA THR A 27 5.24 6.66 2.83
C THR A 27 5.43 5.17 3.05
N GLN A 28 4.70 4.59 4.00
CA GLN A 28 4.67 3.15 4.24
C GLN A 28 3.31 2.73 4.79
N SER A 29 2.82 1.59 4.32
CA SER A 29 1.76 0.84 4.98
C SER A 29 2.27 -0.56 5.32
N SER A 30 1.82 -1.10 6.44
CA SER A 30 2.13 -2.47 6.82
C SER A 30 0.90 -3.15 7.41
N THR A 31 0.84 -4.46 7.27
CA THR A 31 -0.15 -5.33 7.92
C THR A 31 0.57 -6.50 8.54
N THR A 32 0.34 -6.68 9.83
CA THR A 32 0.93 -7.76 10.63
C THR A 32 -0.14 -8.52 11.39
N GLY A 33 0.14 -9.75 11.76
CA GLY A 33 -0.71 -10.57 12.62
C GLY A 33 -0.59 -12.04 12.27
N LYS A 34 -1.64 -12.81 12.57
CA LYS A 34 -1.70 -14.25 12.26
C LYS A 34 -2.92 -14.56 11.42
N ILE A 35 -2.75 -15.39 10.40
CA ILE A 35 -3.85 -15.95 9.59
C ILE A 35 -3.69 -17.47 9.62
N ASP A 36 -4.70 -18.18 10.13
CA ASP A 36 -4.68 -19.65 10.26
C ASP A 36 -3.43 -20.18 11.00
N ASP A 37 -3.01 -19.47 12.07
CA ASP A 37 -1.78 -19.71 12.86
C ASP A 37 -0.45 -19.53 12.09
N VAL A 38 -0.50 -18.94 10.90
CA VAL A 38 0.68 -18.52 10.14
C VAL A 38 0.92 -17.02 10.36
N ASP A 39 2.14 -16.66 10.74
CA ASP A 39 2.54 -15.26 10.85
C ASP A 39 2.44 -14.56 9.49
N TYR A 40 1.65 -13.49 9.45
CA TYR A 40 1.50 -12.60 8.31
C TYR A 40 2.25 -11.30 8.60
N ASN A 41 3.15 -10.94 7.70
CA ASN A 41 3.80 -9.64 7.69
C ASN A 41 3.93 -9.17 6.24
N TYR A 42 3.29 -8.06 5.94
CA TYR A 42 3.30 -7.43 4.63
C TYR A 42 3.51 -5.94 4.77
N ALA A 43 4.39 -5.36 3.96
CA ALA A 43 4.65 -3.94 3.96
C ALA A 43 4.80 -3.43 2.53
N VAL A 44 4.27 -2.24 2.28
CA VAL A 44 4.35 -1.52 1.02
C VAL A 44 4.97 -0.17 1.30
N SER A 45 6.02 0.19 0.56
CA SER A 45 6.58 1.54 0.57
C SER A 45 6.13 2.34 -0.64
N TYR A 46 6.04 3.65 -0.44
CA TYR A 46 5.61 4.62 -1.44
C TYR A 46 6.68 5.69 -1.54
N GLN A 47 7.04 6.06 -2.76
CA GLN A 47 7.90 7.20 -3.04
C GLN A 47 7.14 8.22 -3.85
N TYR A 48 7.38 9.50 -3.59
CA TYR A 48 6.70 10.60 -4.27
C TYR A 48 7.70 11.60 -4.84
N ASP A 49 7.32 12.23 -5.94
CA ASP A 49 7.98 13.44 -6.39
C ASP A 49 7.52 14.67 -5.57
N ILE A 50 8.11 15.82 -5.88
CA ILE A 50 7.77 17.09 -5.23
C ILE A 50 6.35 17.57 -5.58
N ASN A 51 5.79 17.12 -6.70
CA ASN A 51 4.45 17.48 -7.17
C ASN A 51 3.36 16.56 -6.61
N GLY A 52 3.72 15.52 -5.85
CA GLY A 52 2.79 14.58 -5.24
C GLY A 52 2.45 13.36 -6.11
N ASN A 53 3.11 13.18 -7.25
CA ASN A 53 2.98 11.94 -8.01
C ASN A 53 3.74 10.81 -7.33
N ILE A 54 3.20 9.60 -7.35
CA ILE A 54 3.89 8.42 -6.83
C ILE A 54 5.00 8.06 -7.82
N LEU A 55 6.26 8.02 -7.43
CA LEU A 55 7.37 7.55 -8.28
C LEU A 55 7.48 6.03 -8.27
N ASN A 56 7.26 5.41 -7.11
CA ASN A 56 7.34 3.97 -6.93
C ASN A 56 6.37 3.52 -5.85
N LYS A 57 5.78 2.35 -6.05
CA LYS A 57 5.09 1.59 -5.02
C LYS A 57 5.65 0.18 -5.01
N SER A 58 6.20 -0.27 -3.88
CA SER A 58 7.07 -1.46 -3.85
C SER A 58 6.42 -2.78 -4.24
N ASP A 59 5.09 -2.85 -4.26
CA ASP A 59 4.30 -4.02 -4.67
C ASP A 59 3.70 -3.90 -6.08
N VAL A 60 3.88 -2.76 -6.75
CA VAL A 60 3.39 -2.50 -8.11
C VAL A 60 4.53 -2.22 -9.09
N GLY A 61 5.47 -1.35 -8.70
CA GLY A 61 6.60 -0.93 -9.54
C GLY A 61 6.75 0.60 -9.62
N ASP A 62 7.53 1.02 -10.62
CA ASP A 62 7.84 2.41 -10.92
C ASP A 62 6.76 3.02 -11.81
N TYR A 63 6.31 4.22 -11.46
CA TYR A 63 5.26 4.95 -12.17
C TYR A 63 5.89 6.05 -13.02
N SER A 64 5.38 6.21 -14.24
CA SER A 64 5.73 7.33 -15.11
C SER A 64 4.50 8.17 -15.44
N TYR A 65 4.73 9.47 -15.62
CA TYR A 65 3.70 10.47 -15.83
C TYR A 65 3.99 11.30 -17.08
N ASN A 66 2.96 11.95 -17.58
CA ASN A 66 3.14 12.97 -18.61
C ASN A 66 3.83 14.20 -18.01
N SER A 67 4.34 15.08 -18.87
CA SER A 67 4.92 16.36 -18.44
C SER A 67 3.97 17.12 -17.52
N VAL A 68 4.54 17.84 -16.54
CA VAL A 68 3.81 18.63 -15.53
C VAL A 68 2.87 19.68 -16.13
N ASN A 69 3.12 20.10 -17.38
CA ASN A 69 2.29 21.08 -18.11
C ASN A 69 1.27 20.42 -19.06
N SER A 70 1.14 19.10 -19.06
CA SER A 70 0.16 18.38 -19.89
C SER A 70 -1.25 18.47 -19.30
N THR A 71 -2.26 18.04 -20.07
CA THR A 71 -3.66 18.07 -19.62
C THR A 71 -3.99 17.07 -18.49
N HIS A 72 -3.07 16.17 -18.12
CA HIS A 72 -3.28 15.21 -17.04
C HIS A 72 -1.94 14.86 -16.37
N PRO A 73 -1.29 15.79 -15.65
CA PRO A 73 0.07 15.60 -15.14
C PRO A 73 0.13 14.60 -13.98
N HIS A 74 -1.00 14.31 -13.34
CA HIS A 74 -1.13 13.37 -12.22
C HIS A 74 -1.70 12.01 -12.63
N THR A 75 -1.91 11.78 -13.93
CA THR A 75 -2.35 10.48 -14.45
C THR A 75 -1.14 9.66 -14.86
N PRO A 76 -0.92 8.48 -14.26
CA PRO A 76 0.13 7.58 -14.69
C PRO A 76 -0.07 7.18 -16.16
N ASN A 77 0.99 7.26 -16.96
CA ASN A 77 0.97 6.81 -18.36
C ASN A 77 1.58 5.42 -18.56
N SER A 78 2.38 4.94 -17.60
CA SER A 78 2.95 3.60 -17.60
C SER A 78 3.44 3.20 -16.20
N ILE A 79 3.56 1.89 -16.01
CA ILE A 79 4.14 1.28 -14.81
C ILE A 79 5.16 0.24 -15.28
N ALA A 80 6.37 0.29 -14.71
CA ALA A 80 7.47 -0.62 -15.04
C ALA A 80 8.01 -1.32 -13.77
N GLY A 81 8.83 -2.36 -13.96
CA GLY A 81 9.55 -2.99 -12.85
C GLY A 81 8.66 -3.79 -11.89
N SER A 82 7.58 -4.40 -12.39
CA SER A 82 6.60 -5.10 -11.55
C SER A 82 7.25 -6.08 -10.58
N SER A 83 7.16 -5.76 -9.30
CA SER A 83 7.58 -6.60 -8.19
C SER A 83 6.73 -7.86 -8.20
N SER A 84 7.33 -8.97 -8.62
CA SER A 84 6.70 -10.29 -8.56
C SER A 84 6.56 -10.70 -7.10
N ASN A 85 5.45 -10.33 -6.46
CA ASN A 85 5.09 -10.88 -5.17
C ASN A 85 5.00 -12.41 -5.31
N THR A 86 5.80 -13.17 -4.56
CA THR A 86 5.79 -14.65 -4.64
C THR A 86 4.37 -15.18 -4.40
N ALA A 87 3.92 -16.20 -5.15
CA ALA A 87 2.54 -16.70 -5.12
C ALA A 87 2.01 -17.02 -3.70
N ALA A 88 2.89 -17.44 -2.78
CA ALA A 88 2.55 -17.67 -1.37
C ALA A 88 2.16 -16.37 -0.64
N LYS A 89 2.91 -15.28 -0.84
CA LYS A 89 2.60 -13.96 -0.26
C LYS A 89 1.33 -13.37 -0.87
N GLN A 90 1.12 -13.55 -2.18
CA GLN A 90 -0.13 -13.13 -2.83
C GLN A 90 -1.34 -13.88 -2.28
N SER A 91 -1.23 -15.19 -2.07
CA SER A 91 -2.34 -16.00 -1.55
C SER A 91 -2.73 -15.60 -0.12
N LEU A 92 -1.74 -15.33 0.74
CA LEU A 92 -1.98 -14.89 2.11
C LEU A 92 -2.52 -13.44 2.14
N HIS A 93 -2.00 -12.57 1.28
CA HIS A 93 -2.51 -11.22 1.09
C HIS A 93 -3.96 -11.20 0.58
N LEU A 94 -4.33 -12.06 -0.38
CA LEU A 94 -5.72 -12.19 -0.84
C LEU A 94 -6.65 -12.68 0.28
N ARG A 95 -6.18 -13.56 1.17
CA ARG A 95 -6.94 -13.96 2.36
C ARG A 95 -7.14 -12.81 3.34
N CYS A 96 -6.09 -12.01 3.56
CA CYS A 96 -6.18 -10.78 4.34
C CYS A 96 -7.18 -9.78 3.73
N GLN A 97 -7.14 -9.56 2.41
CA GLN A 97 -8.04 -8.65 1.70
C GLN A 97 -9.51 -9.10 1.87
N ARG A 98 -9.80 -10.38 1.69
CA ARG A 98 -11.15 -10.93 1.90
C ARG A 98 -11.65 -10.75 3.33
N GLN A 99 -10.79 -10.94 4.34
CA GLN A 99 -11.17 -10.73 5.74
C GLN A 99 -11.40 -9.24 6.09
N HIS A 100 -10.80 -8.32 5.34
CA HIS A 100 -11.03 -6.88 5.46
C HIS A 100 -12.36 -6.46 4.82
N ASP A 101 -12.65 -6.93 3.60
CA ASP A 101 -13.84 -6.53 2.83
C ASP A 101 -15.16 -7.05 3.42
N GLN A 102 -15.16 -8.16 4.16
CA GLN A 102 -16.36 -8.70 4.82
C GLN A 102 -16.89 -7.82 5.97
N LYS A 103 -16.24 -6.70 6.30
CA LYS A 103 -16.65 -5.78 7.35
C LYS A 103 -17.27 -4.45 6.88
N TRP A 104 -17.37 -4.25 5.58
CA TRP A 104 -18.02 -3.06 5.00
C TRP A 104 -19.40 -3.35 4.38
N GLN A 105 -20.03 -4.46 4.79
CA GLN A 105 -21.44 -4.79 4.52
C GLN A 105 -22.26 -4.72 5.80
#